data_AF-A0A968PQF5-F1
#
_entry.id   AF-A0A968PQF5-F1
#
_cell.length_a   1.000
_cell.length_b   1.000
_cell.length_c   1.000
_cell.angle_alpha   90.00
_cell.angle_beta   90.00
_cell.angle_gamma   90.00
#
_symmetry.space_group_name_H-M   'P 1'
#
loop_
_entity.id
_entity.type
_entity.pdbx_description
1 polymer ?
#
loop_
_entity_poly.entity_id
_entity_poly.type
_entity_poly.pdbx_seq_one_letter_code
_entity_poly.pdbx_strand_id
1 'polypeptide(L)'
;MSTAETIYELVKTMPEDRAYMVLKFAEFLHQETNVSTERTVEDIETTVDELGWEPGFFERTAGCLADEPIVRYPQPFYKVRESLK
;
A
#
# COMPACT_ATOMS: atom_id res chain seq x y z
N MET A 1 28.44 -5.17 -23.82
CA MET A 1 27.47 -6.15 -23.30
C MET A 1 26.24 -5.40 -22.87
N SER A 2 25.07 -5.98 -23.11
CA SER A 2 23.78 -5.46 -22.65
C SER A 2 23.65 -5.64 -21.14
N THR A 3 22.79 -4.82 -20.51
CA THR A 3 22.43 -4.95 -19.10
C THR A 3 21.81 -6.32 -18.80
N ALA A 4 20.97 -6.83 -19.71
CA ALA A 4 20.33 -8.15 -19.56
C ALA A 4 21.35 -9.31 -19.58
N GLU A 5 22.35 -9.24 -20.45
CA GLU A 5 23.42 -10.24 -20.55
C GLU A 5 24.28 -10.27 -19.27
N THR A 6 24.56 -9.08 -18.72
CA THR A 6 25.34 -8.95 -17.48
C THR A 6 24.59 -9.54 -16.28
N ILE A 7 23.28 -9.31 -16.19
CA ILE A 7 22.43 -9.88 -15.14
C ILE A 7 22.37 -11.41 -15.28
N TYR A 8 22.22 -11.92 -16.50
CA TYR A 8 22.18 -13.36 -16.76
C TYR A 8 23.46 -14.07 -16.32
N GLU A 9 24.63 -13.56 -16.72
CA GLU A 9 25.90 -14.16 -16.32
C GLU A 9 26.11 -14.07 -14.80
N LEU A 10 25.66 -12.98 -14.16
CA LEU A 10 25.72 -12.88 -12.70
C LEU A 10 24.85 -13.94 -12.03
N VAL A 11 23.57 -14.08 -12.41
CA VAL A 11 22.63 -15.05 -11.83
C VAL A 11 23.11 -16.48 -12.05
N LYS A 12 23.71 -16.77 -13.20
CA LYS A 12 24.26 -18.09 -13.54
C LYS A 12 25.44 -18.51 -12.66
N THR A 13 26.19 -17.55 -12.12
CA THR A 13 27.30 -17.83 -11.18
C THR A 13 26.85 -17.95 -9.73
N MET A 14 25.57 -17.76 -9.43
CA MET A 14 25.05 -17.81 -8.06
C MET A 14 24.69 -19.24 -7.61
N PRO A 15 24.76 -19.53 -6.30
CA PRO A 15 24.15 -20.73 -5.71
C PRO A 15 22.63 -20.79 -5.95
N GLU A 16 22.07 -22.00 -6.03
CA GLU A 16 20.65 -22.25 -6.36
C GLU A 16 19.68 -21.46 -5.48
N ASP A 17 19.90 -21.43 -4.15
CA ASP A 17 19.04 -20.70 -3.20
C ASP A 17 18.93 -19.20 -3.54
N ARG A 18 20.03 -18.61 -4.04
CA ARG A 18 20.07 -17.19 -4.41
C ARG A 18 19.45 -16.94 -5.78
N ALA A 19 19.69 -17.84 -6.75
CA ALA A 19 19.05 -17.77 -8.06
C ALA A 19 17.51 -17.88 -7.93
N TYR A 20 17.04 -18.75 -7.05
CA TYR A 20 15.62 -18.90 -6.72
C TYR A 20 15.01 -17.59 -6.19
N MET A 21 15.71 -16.89 -5.30
CA MET A 21 15.25 -15.60 -4.78
C MET A 21 15.13 -14.53 -5.87
N VAL A 22 16.05 -14.50 -6.84
CA VAL A 22 15.98 -13.58 -7.98
C VAL A 22 14.75 -13.88 -8.86
N LEU A 23 14.46 -15.16 -9.10
CA LEU A 23 13.25 -15.56 -9.83
C LEU A 23 11.98 -15.15 -9.06
N LYS A 24 11.94 -15.36 -7.75
CA LYS A 24 10.83 -14.93 -6.90
C LYS A 24 10.66 -13.42 -6.86
N PHE A 25 11.75 -12.68 -6.85
CA PHE A 25 11.73 -11.23 -6.94
C PHE A 25 11.23 -10.73 -8.31
N ALA A 26 11.66 -11.36 -9.40
CA ALA A 26 11.15 -11.04 -10.73
C ALA A 26 9.63 -11.31 -10.83
N GLU A 27 9.17 -12.44 -10.28
CA GLU A 27 7.75 -12.80 -10.18
C GLU A 27 6.97 -11.74 -9.36
N PHE A 28 7.51 -11.33 -8.22
CA PHE A 28 6.93 -10.29 -7.38
C PHE A 28 6.79 -8.95 -8.11
N LEU A 29 7.83 -8.50 -8.83
CA LEU A 29 7.77 -7.28 -9.62
C LEU A 29 6.70 -7.34 -10.73
N HIS A 30 6.52 -8.51 -11.36
CA HIS A 30 5.46 -8.71 -12.36
C HIS A 30 4.07 -8.69 -11.71
N GLN A 31 3.95 -9.15 -10.47
CA GLN A 31 2.71 -9.06 -9.71
C GLN A 31 2.41 -7.60 -9.31
N GLU A 32 3.39 -6.83 -8.82
CA GLU A 32 3.16 -5.42 -8.49
C GLU A 32 2.78 -4.57 -9.71
N THR A 33 3.32 -4.85 -10.90
CA THR A 33 2.89 -4.17 -12.13
C THR A 33 1.44 -4.50 -12.50
N ASN A 34 0.96 -5.71 -12.18
CA ASN A 34 -0.43 -6.13 -12.38
C ASN A 34 -1.36 -5.72 -11.23
N VAL A 35 -0.83 -5.44 -10.04
CA VAL A 35 -1.60 -4.99 -8.86
C VAL A 35 -1.67 -3.45 -8.80
N SER A 36 -0.74 -2.74 -9.45
CA SER A 36 -0.72 -1.27 -9.49
C SER A 36 -1.31 -0.67 -10.77
N THR A 37 -1.85 -1.51 -11.66
CA THR A 37 -2.52 -1.07 -12.91
C THR A 37 -3.96 -1.58 -12.92
N GLU A 38 -4.76 -1.19 -11.92
CA GLU A 38 -6.24 -1.11 -11.93
C GLU A 38 -6.76 -0.80 -10.51
N ARG A 39 -6.33 0.35 -9.97
CA ARG A 39 -7.21 1.17 -9.15
C ARG A 39 -7.06 2.60 -9.65
N THR A 40 -7.68 2.86 -10.80
CA THR A 40 -7.94 4.23 -11.20
C THR A 40 -8.84 4.87 -10.14
N VAL A 41 -8.78 6.19 -10.00
CA VAL A 41 -9.67 6.96 -9.10
C VAL A 41 -11.17 6.72 -9.43
N GLU A 42 -11.45 6.04 -10.54
CA GLU A 42 -12.75 5.56 -11.02
C GLU A 42 -13.27 4.32 -10.25
N ASP A 43 -12.43 3.53 -9.56
CA ASP A 43 -12.89 2.36 -8.77
C ASP A 43 -13.48 2.73 -7.39
N ILE A 44 -13.56 4.03 -7.09
CA ILE A 44 -14.32 4.57 -5.95
C ILE A 44 -15.46 5.44 -6.51
N GLU A 45 -16.22 4.92 -7.47
CA GLU A 45 -17.47 5.53 -7.93
C GLU A 45 -18.71 5.01 -7.18
N THR A 46 -18.56 4.47 -5.97
CA THR A 46 -19.73 4.28 -5.12
C THR A 46 -20.25 5.65 -4.71
N THR A 47 -21.35 6.07 -5.34
CA THR A 47 -21.99 7.36 -5.03
C THR A 47 -22.40 7.38 -3.56
N VAL A 48 -22.47 8.57 -2.96
CA VAL A 48 -22.87 8.77 -1.56
C VAL A 48 -24.19 8.04 -1.25
N ASP A 49 -25.07 7.95 -2.24
CA ASP A 49 -26.35 7.23 -2.21
C ASP A 49 -26.20 5.71 -2.11
N GLU A 50 -25.19 5.12 -2.77
CA GLU A 50 -24.92 3.67 -2.71
C GLU A 50 -24.37 3.22 -1.36
N LEU A 51 -23.68 4.11 -0.64
CA LEU A 51 -23.25 3.86 0.74
C LEU A 51 -24.38 4.07 1.77
N GLY A 52 -25.59 4.42 1.32
CA GLY A 52 -26.76 4.63 2.18
C GLY A 52 -26.72 5.91 3.01
N TRP A 53 -25.92 6.91 2.60
CA TRP A 53 -25.92 8.21 3.25
C TRP A 53 -27.02 9.08 2.65
N GLU A 54 -27.76 9.78 3.50
CA GLU A 54 -28.77 10.74 3.05
C GLU A 54 -28.13 11.85 2.19
N PRO A 55 -28.77 12.28 1.09
CA PRO A 55 -28.28 13.39 0.28
C PRO A 55 -27.97 14.62 1.12
N GLY A 56 -26.82 15.26 0.88
CA GLY A 56 -26.39 16.44 1.61
C GLY A 56 -25.81 16.16 3.01
N PHE A 57 -25.55 14.90 3.38
CA PHE A 57 -25.04 14.54 4.71
C PHE A 57 -23.68 15.20 5.01
N PHE A 58 -22.75 15.19 4.07
CA PHE A 58 -21.40 15.74 4.27
C PHE A 58 -21.44 17.26 4.43
N GLU A 59 -22.29 17.95 3.67
CA GLU A 59 -22.49 19.40 3.75
C GLU A 59 -23.11 19.78 5.10
N ARG A 60 -24.03 18.97 5.63
CA ARG A 60 -24.65 19.19 6.95
C ARG A 60 -23.71 18.91 8.11
N THR A 61 -22.79 17.94 7.96
CA THR A 61 -21.90 17.50 9.04
C THR A 61 -20.51 18.13 8.96
N ALA A 62 -20.15 18.76 7.84
CA ALA A 62 -18.90 19.48 7.69
C ALA A 62 -18.79 20.58 8.76
N GLY A 63 -17.75 20.51 9.59
CA GLY A 63 -17.53 21.47 10.66
C GLY A 63 -18.35 21.23 11.94
N CYS A 64 -19.14 20.16 12.05
CA CYS A 64 -19.86 19.83 13.29
C CYS A 64 -18.93 19.55 14.48
N LEU A 65 -17.66 19.25 14.21
CA LEU A 65 -16.61 19.02 15.20
C LEU A 65 -15.66 20.23 15.34
N ALA A 66 -16.01 21.39 14.77
CA ALA A 66 -15.14 22.58 14.79
C ALA A 66 -15.17 23.35 16.13
N ASP A 67 -16.24 23.20 16.91
CA ASP A 67 -16.45 23.95 18.16
C ASP A 67 -15.71 23.35 19.36
N GLU A 68 -15.29 22.09 19.27
CA GLU A 68 -14.51 21.43 20.31
C GLU A 68 -13.03 21.41 19.95
N PRO A 69 -12.15 22.04 20.76
CA PRO A 69 -10.72 21.94 20.52
C PRO A 69 -10.30 20.48 20.64
N ILE A 70 -9.48 20.01 19.69
CA ILE A 70 -8.92 18.65 19.75
C ILE A 70 -8.04 18.54 21.00
N VAL A 71 -8.56 17.93 22.07
CA VAL A 71 -7.83 17.69 23.31
C VAL A 71 -7.00 16.41 23.16
N ARG A 72 -5.68 16.55 23.22
CA ARG A 72 -4.76 15.40 23.31
C ARG A 72 -4.49 15.07 24.77
N TYR A 73 -5.07 13.98 25.25
CA TYR A 73 -4.70 13.42 26.55
C TYR A 73 -3.27 12.87 26.54
N PRO A 74 -2.60 12.80 27.70
CA PRO A 74 -1.33 12.11 27.83
C PRO A 74 -1.44 10.70 27.25
N GLN A 75 -0.63 10.39 26.24
CA GLN A 75 -0.61 9.05 25.67
C GLN A 75 0.06 8.12 26.69
N PRO A 76 -0.49 6.91 26.94
CA PRO A 76 0.23 5.92 27.72
C PRO A 76 1.52 5.56 27.00
N PHE A 77 2.49 5.02 27.74
CA PHE A 77 3.67 4.43 27.12
C PHE A 77 3.23 3.32 26.17
N TYR A 78 3.44 3.52 24.86
CA TYR A 78 3.27 2.45 23.90
C TYR A 78 4.19 1.29 24.30
N LYS A 79 3.64 0.07 24.28
CA LYS A 79 4.50 -1.11 24.31
C LYS A 79 5.41 -1.02 23.10
N VAL A 80 6.72 -1.07 23.31
CA VAL A 80 7.69 -1.20 22.22
C VAL A 80 7.27 -2.42 21.39
N ARG A 81 7.14 -2.24 20.07
CA ARG A 81 6.79 -3.34 19.17
C ARG A 81 7.86 -4.42 19.29
N GLU A 82 7.45 -5.68 19.16
CA GLU A 82 8.41 -6.78 19.08
C GLU A 82 9.36 -6.54 17.90
N SER A 83 10.65 -6.77 18.13
CA SER A 83 11.64 -6.74 17.07
C SER A 83 11.35 -7.85 16.05
N LEU A 84 11.36 -7.50 14.76
CA LEU A 84 11.28 -8.48 13.69
C LEU A 84 12.47 -9.45 13.84
N LYS A 85 12.19 -10.76 13.81
CA LYS A 85 13.19 -11.83 13.82
C LYS A 85 13.78 -12.03 12.43
#